data_AF-A0A2E7CPJ9-F1
#
_entry.id   AF-A0A2E7CPJ9-F1
#
_cell.length_a   1.000
_cell.length_b   1.000
_cell.length_c   1.000
_cell.angle_alpha   90.00
_cell.angle_beta   90.00
_cell.angle_gamma   90.00
#
_symmetry.space_group_name_H-M   'P 1'
#
loop_
_entity.id
_entity.type
_entity.pdbx_description
1 polymer ?
#
loop_
_entity_poly.entity_id
_entity_poly.type
_entity_poly.pdbx_seq_one_letter_code
_entity_poly.pdbx_strand_id
1 'polypeptide(L)'
;MNMFLFGALNLILSNAYAANVFTVSSMTASSGETVTIDVDLTNDDPVQIMQFDLVYPEDELSFIGCQQGVYGLPLGTFTCQPQSSGEVLVIMMTSDLFNNPQTIEQGSGTIVSFDFEVSYDAQSGPHDLSLSGVVLSGGYSSTGYAEFDFTVTDGTLTISEPDIDGDGFIPPLDCDDGNPDINPDAEEIWYDGTDQNCDSYDDYDQDGDGFVATVHAGLSTDGVEGSGMLPDGDCNDEDSGSYPNAPDVWYDGVDSDCDGRDDYDQDEDGYVSQEYFGLATENVDGSGFLPGGDCADLDPDRNPGVEEILDDGIDQNCDGVDQVSDFAGDDILDEENDLEEEEVVKEAGCAHQDSHKEGGLIWLSFFGAAILWFRRR
;
A
#
# COMPACT_ATOMS: atom_id res chain seq x y z
N MET A 1 48.93 15.40 -79.53
CA MET A 1 48.38 16.77 -79.44
C MET A 1 47.50 16.81 -78.20
N ASN A 2 47.78 17.75 -77.28
CA ASN A 2 47.21 17.97 -75.93
C ASN A 2 47.57 16.89 -74.89
N MET A 3 48.47 17.08 -73.90
CA MET A 3 48.74 18.18 -72.96
C MET A 3 47.58 18.49 -72.03
N PHE A 4 47.61 17.96 -70.80
CA PHE A 4 47.21 18.67 -69.58
C PHE A 4 47.99 18.12 -68.38
N LEU A 5 48.79 19.02 -67.80
CA LEU A 5 49.45 18.93 -66.51
C LEU A 5 48.46 19.50 -65.49
N PHE A 6 48.10 18.76 -64.45
CA PHE A 6 47.49 19.33 -63.24
C PHE A 6 48.12 18.67 -62.02
N GLY A 7 48.75 19.52 -61.20
CA GLY A 7 49.43 19.15 -59.98
C GLY A 7 48.44 18.62 -58.93
N ALA A 8 48.90 17.63 -58.19
CA ALA A 8 48.26 17.20 -56.95
C ALA A 8 48.34 18.36 -55.95
N LEU A 9 47.22 19.05 -55.76
CA LEU A 9 46.98 19.89 -54.61
C LEU A 9 46.75 18.92 -53.44
N ASN A 10 47.79 18.66 -52.64
CA ASN A 10 47.62 18.06 -51.33
C ASN A 10 46.78 19.03 -50.50
N LEU A 11 45.47 18.79 -50.42
CA LEU A 11 44.69 19.25 -49.28
C LEU A 11 45.22 18.47 -48.08
N ILE A 12 46.14 19.10 -47.35
CA ILE A 12 46.33 18.77 -45.96
C ILE A 12 45.03 19.23 -45.30
N LEU A 13 44.12 18.29 -45.07
CA LEU A 13 43.10 18.43 -44.04
C LEU A 13 43.88 18.58 -42.73
N SER A 14 44.20 19.82 -42.35
CA SER A 14 44.50 20.12 -40.97
C SER A 14 43.20 19.82 -40.23
N ASN A 15 43.13 18.66 -39.57
CA ASN A 15 42.15 18.45 -38.53
C ASN A 15 42.41 19.56 -37.51
N ALA A 16 41.59 20.61 -37.53
CA ALA A 16 41.54 21.59 -36.48
C ALA A 16 40.88 20.92 -35.28
N TYR A 17 41.62 20.05 -34.60
CA TYR A 17 41.30 19.71 -33.22
C TYR A 17 41.59 20.99 -32.43
N ALA A 18 40.58 21.53 -31.76
CA ALA A 18 40.83 22.61 -30.81
C ALA A 18 41.84 22.08 -29.79
N ALA A 19 42.90 22.85 -29.56
CA ALA A 19 43.99 22.44 -28.66
C ALA A 19 43.51 22.32 -27.20
N ASN A 20 42.38 22.95 -26.86
CA ASN A 20 41.80 22.89 -25.53
C ASN A 20 40.29 22.64 -25.63
N VAL A 21 39.79 21.68 -24.87
CA VAL A 21 38.38 21.32 -24.85
C VAL A 21 37.89 21.33 -23.42
N PHE A 22 36.90 22.18 -23.14
CA PHE A 22 36.10 22.09 -21.93
C PHE A 22 34.95 21.12 -22.19
N THR A 23 34.68 20.25 -21.21
CA THR A 23 33.54 19.33 -21.27
C THR A 23 32.74 19.47 -19.99
N VAL A 24 31.46 19.83 -20.12
CA VAL A 24 30.52 19.78 -19.01
C VAL A 24 29.92 18.38 -18.97
N SER A 25 29.95 17.75 -17.80
CA SER A 25 29.37 16.42 -17.61
C SER A 25 27.86 16.41 -17.92
N SER A 26 27.38 15.27 -18.43
CA SER A 26 25.95 15.00 -18.60
C SER A 26 25.52 13.93 -17.61
N MET A 27 24.31 14.04 -17.08
CA MET A 27 23.82 13.16 -16.04
C MET A 27 22.31 13.02 -16.06
N THR A 28 21.81 12.03 -15.31
CA THR A 28 20.40 11.85 -15.03
C THR A 28 20.22 11.95 -13.52
N ALA A 29 19.14 12.58 -13.08
CA ALA A 29 18.83 12.75 -11.68
C ALA A 29 17.32 12.73 -11.44
N SER A 30 16.95 12.46 -10.20
CA SER A 30 15.56 12.56 -9.74
C SER A 30 15.35 13.84 -8.93
N SER A 31 14.09 14.29 -8.87
CA SER A 31 13.66 15.35 -7.95
C SER A 31 14.16 15.09 -6.53
N GLY A 32 14.63 16.13 -5.84
CA GLY A 32 15.20 16.02 -4.49
C GLY A 32 16.61 15.42 -4.39
N GLU A 33 17.20 14.91 -5.48
CA GLU A 33 18.56 14.36 -5.46
C GLU A 33 19.63 15.47 -5.38
N THR A 34 20.74 15.20 -4.71
CA THR A 34 21.95 16.01 -4.84
C THR A 34 22.81 15.51 -6.01
N VAL A 35 23.09 16.39 -6.97
CA VAL A 35 23.86 16.08 -8.18
C VAL A 35 25.19 16.83 -8.21
N THR A 36 26.23 16.17 -8.71
CA THR A 36 27.54 16.80 -8.95
C THR A 36 27.80 16.94 -10.45
N ILE A 37 27.91 18.18 -10.92
CA ILE A 37 28.29 18.53 -12.30
C ILE A 37 29.79 18.80 -12.33
N ASP A 38 30.53 17.95 -13.01
CA ASP A 38 31.95 18.14 -13.29
C ASP A 38 32.17 18.95 -14.58
N VAL A 39 33.17 19.83 -14.54
CA VAL A 39 33.76 20.44 -15.73
C VAL A 39 35.18 19.92 -15.89
N ASP A 40 35.41 19.24 -17.00
CA ASP A 40 36.71 18.70 -17.40
C ASP A 40 37.41 19.63 -18.39
N LEU A 41 38.73 19.72 -18.26
CA LEU A 41 39.59 20.34 -19.26
C LEU A 41 40.49 19.26 -19.87
N THR A 42 40.42 19.11 -21.19
CA THR A 42 41.45 18.45 -22.00
C THR A 42 42.28 19.53 -22.68
N ASN A 43 43.54 19.68 -22.32
CA ASN A 43 44.43 20.68 -22.89
C ASN A 43 45.67 20.04 -23.52
N ASP A 44 45.99 20.42 -24.74
CA ASP A 44 47.24 20.10 -25.43
C ASP A 44 48.32 21.15 -25.18
N ASP A 45 47.92 22.37 -24.83
CA ASP A 45 48.83 23.46 -24.51
C ASP A 45 48.83 23.80 -23.00
N PRO A 46 49.96 24.27 -22.44
CA PRO A 46 50.02 24.65 -21.03
C PRO A 46 49.16 25.90 -20.69
N VAL A 47 48.23 25.75 -19.74
CA VAL A 47 47.25 26.80 -19.34
C VAL A 47 47.67 27.51 -18.05
N GLN A 48 47.41 28.82 -17.94
CA GLN A 48 47.72 29.65 -16.74
C GLN A 48 46.53 30.28 -16.08
N ILE A 49 45.60 30.82 -16.88
CA ILE A 49 44.42 31.51 -16.41
C ILE A 49 43.24 30.94 -17.16
N MET A 50 42.19 30.65 -16.42
CA MET A 50 40.88 30.35 -16.99
C MET A 50 39.80 31.08 -16.21
N GLN A 51 38.80 31.53 -16.95
CA GLN A 51 37.54 32.04 -16.40
C GLN A 51 36.41 31.48 -17.25
N PHE A 52 35.29 31.17 -16.64
CA PHE A 52 34.04 30.86 -17.31
C PHE A 52 32.89 30.98 -16.31
N ASP A 53 31.68 31.08 -16.84
CA ASP A 53 30.44 30.99 -16.08
C ASP A 53 29.79 29.65 -16.44
N LEU A 54 29.49 28.80 -15.45
CA LEU A 54 28.61 27.65 -15.66
C LEU A 54 27.17 28.16 -15.71
N VAL A 55 26.47 27.95 -16.83
CA VAL A 55 25.05 28.26 -17.00
C VAL A 55 24.25 26.99 -16.73
N TYR A 56 23.28 27.08 -15.82
CA TYR A 56 22.44 25.97 -15.37
C TYR A 56 20.96 26.40 -15.26
N PRO A 57 19.99 25.47 -15.31
CA PRO A 57 18.57 25.78 -15.18
C PRO A 57 18.21 26.15 -13.72
N GLU A 58 18.15 27.44 -13.41
CA GLU A 58 17.94 27.92 -12.02
C GLU A 58 16.55 27.64 -11.44
N ASP A 59 15.55 27.39 -12.29
CA ASP A 59 14.21 26.96 -11.87
C ASP A 59 14.20 25.48 -11.43
N GLU A 60 15.21 24.70 -11.85
CA GLU A 60 15.26 23.23 -11.66
C GLU A 60 16.32 22.81 -10.64
N LEU A 61 17.38 23.63 -10.48
CA LEU A 61 18.53 23.33 -9.65
C LEU A 61 18.82 24.46 -8.65
N SER A 62 19.03 24.07 -7.40
CA SER A 62 19.52 24.94 -6.34
C SER A 62 21.01 24.73 -6.10
N PHE A 63 21.81 25.78 -6.27
CA PHE A 63 23.27 25.70 -6.09
C PHE A 63 23.67 25.51 -4.62
N ILE A 64 24.36 24.42 -4.32
CA ILE A 64 24.88 24.11 -2.97
C ILE A 64 26.29 24.67 -2.80
N GLY A 65 27.17 24.38 -3.76
CA GLY A 65 28.58 24.70 -3.65
C GLY A 65 29.42 24.17 -4.81
N CYS A 66 30.72 24.40 -4.72
CA CYS A 66 31.67 23.97 -5.75
C CYS A 66 33.07 23.84 -5.16
N GLN A 67 33.85 22.96 -5.75
CA GLN A 67 35.17 22.59 -5.29
C GLN A 67 36.13 22.46 -6.46
N GLN A 68 37.38 22.87 -6.24
CA GLN A 68 38.41 22.71 -7.25
C GLN A 68 38.72 21.22 -7.45
N GLY A 69 38.79 20.80 -8.70
CA GLY A 69 39.18 19.45 -9.07
C GLY A 69 40.68 19.17 -8.82
N VAL A 70 41.08 17.91 -9.01
CA VAL A 70 42.46 17.45 -8.74
C VAL A 70 43.40 17.75 -9.92
N TYR A 71 42.86 17.94 -11.13
CA TYR A 71 43.64 18.23 -12.31
C TYR A 71 44.15 19.68 -12.26
N GLY A 72 45.48 19.85 -12.22
CA GLY A 72 46.12 21.17 -12.11
C GLY A 72 46.52 21.61 -10.70
N LEU A 73 46.81 20.72 -9.75
CA LEU A 73 47.45 21.12 -8.48
C LEU A 73 48.98 21.27 -8.63
N PRO A 74 49.61 22.42 -8.24
CA PRO A 74 49.26 23.29 -7.11
C PRO A 74 49.12 24.79 -7.46
N LEU A 75 47.90 25.36 -7.50
CA LEU A 75 47.71 26.66 -8.16
C LEU A 75 46.95 27.72 -7.33
N GLY A 76 47.70 28.79 -7.03
CA GLY A 76 47.24 30.18 -6.95
C GLY A 76 45.87 30.46 -6.34
N THR A 77 44.94 30.96 -7.16
CA THR A 77 43.63 31.47 -6.74
C THR A 77 42.52 30.67 -7.42
N PHE A 78 41.57 30.19 -6.62
CA PHE A 78 40.31 29.59 -7.05
C PHE A 78 39.16 30.45 -6.53
N THR A 79 38.31 30.92 -7.43
CA THR A 79 37.07 31.63 -7.12
C THR A 79 35.93 30.85 -7.74
N CYS A 80 34.88 30.64 -6.95
CA CYS A 80 33.63 30.09 -7.44
C CYS A 80 32.49 30.81 -6.71
N GLN A 81 31.67 31.55 -7.47
CA GLN A 81 30.70 32.50 -6.92
C GLN A 81 29.39 32.44 -7.71
N PRO A 82 28.25 32.09 -7.08
CA PRO A 82 26.95 32.14 -7.74
C PRO A 82 26.61 33.59 -8.13
N GLN A 83 26.01 33.76 -9.29
CA GLN A 83 25.52 35.03 -9.84
C GLN A 83 23.99 35.05 -9.80
N SER A 84 23.36 36.17 -10.19
CA SER A 84 21.91 36.40 -10.06
C SER A 84 21.05 35.85 -11.20
N SER A 85 21.57 34.96 -12.06
CA SER A 85 20.92 34.56 -13.31
C SER A 85 21.27 33.14 -13.75
N GLY A 86 21.16 32.15 -12.87
CA GLY A 86 21.49 30.75 -13.20
C GLY A 86 22.93 30.54 -13.66
N GLU A 87 23.85 31.34 -13.12
CA GLU A 87 25.27 31.32 -13.49
C GLU A 87 26.15 31.15 -12.25
N VAL A 88 27.22 30.36 -12.37
CA VAL A 88 28.29 30.29 -11.37
C VAL A 88 29.61 30.70 -11.99
N LEU A 89 30.13 31.86 -11.56
CA LEU A 89 31.42 32.38 -12.02
C LEU A 89 32.55 31.56 -11.42
N VAL A 90 33.41 31.03 -12.29
CA VAL A 90 34.66 30.37 -11.92
C VAL A 90 35.84 31.15 -12.45
N ILE A 91 36.81 31.43 -11.57
CA ILE A 91 38.11 31.99 -11.94
C ILE A 91 39.21 31.14 -11.32
N MET A 92 40.11 30.65 -12.16
CA MET A 92 41.28 29.89 -11.76
C MET A 92 42.55 30.51 -12.34
N MET A 93 43.53 30.72 -11.46
CA MET A 93 44.83 31.26 -11.84
C MET A 93 45.96 30.46 -11.22
N THR A 94 46.98 30.17 -12.01
CA THR A 94 48.23 29.58 -11.53
C THR A 94 48.99 30.53 -10.60
N SER A 95 49.87 30.00 -9.76
CA SER A 95 50.72 30.83 -8.89
C SER A 95 51.87 31.48 -9.69
N ASP A 96 52.25 32.71 -9.28
CA ASP A 96 53.38 33.48 -9.83
C ASP A 96 53.33 33.74 -11.36
N LEU A 97 52.38 34.58 -11.80
CA LEU A 97 52.16 34.93 -13.20
C LEU A 97 53.33 35.65 -13.91
N PHE A 98 54.31 36.18 -13.16
CA PHE A 98 55.29 37.12 -13.70
C PHE A 98 56.75 36.69 -13.56
N ASN A 99 57.12 35.95 -12.51
CA ASN A 99 58.54 35.62 -12.24
C ASN A 99 58.88 34.15 -12.52
N ASN A 100 57.98 33.23 -12.21
CA ASN A 100 58.11 31.80 -12.49
C ASN A 100 56.75 31.17 -12.84
N PRO A 101 56.20 31.51 -14.02
CA PRO A 101 54.87 31.09 -14.43
C PRO A 101 54.66 29.58 -14.27
N GLN A 102 53.79 29.19 -13.32
CA GLN A 102 53.28 27.82 -13.27
C GLN A 102 52.20 27.64 -14.32
N THR A 103 52.08 26.43 -14.86
CA THR A 103 51.09 26.05 -15.88
C THR A 103 50.41 24.75 -15.48
N ILE A 104 49.14 24.62 -15.85
CA ILE A 104 48.48 23.32 -15.99
C ILE A 104 49.06 22.71 -17.27
N GLU A 105 49.88 21.68 -17.11
CA GLU A 105 50.52 20.99 -18.23
C GLU A 105 49.48 20.26 -19.10
N GLN A 106 49.92 19.78 -20.27
CA GLN A 106 49.07 18.99 -21.16
C GLN A 106 48.49 17.75 -20.47
N GLY A 107 47.21 17.46 -20.75
CA GLY A 107 46.51 16.31 -20.21
C GLY A 107 44.99 16.51 -20.20
N SER A 108 44.30 15.72 -19.37
CA SER A 108 42.86 15.77 -19.22
C SER A 108 42.47 15.51 -17.76
N GLY A 109 41.47 16.23 -17.26
CA GLY A 109 40.80 15.90 -16.01
C GLY A 109 39.91 17.02 -15.49
N THR A 110 39.26 16.73 -14.37
CA THR A 110 38.30 17.63 -13.71
C THR A 110 39.00 18.81 -13.06
N ILE A 111 38.57 20.01 -13.46
CA ILE A 111 39.11 21.28 -12.96
C ILE A 111 38.19 21.91 -11.90
N VAL A 112 36.89 21.62 -11.94
CA VAL A 112 35.93 22.03 -10.92
C VAL A 112 34.74 21.06 -10.91
N SER A 113 34.21 20.81 -9.72
CA SER A 113 32.96 20.09 -9.48
C SER A 113 31.97 21.02 -8.80
N PHE A 114 30.72 21.03 -9.25
CA PHE A 114 29.63 21.83 -8.71
C PHE A 114 28.56 20.91 -8.14
N ASP A 115 28.11 21.18 -6.91
CA ASP A 115 27.06 20.43 -6.25
C ASP A 115 25.75 21.23 -6.29
N PHE A 116 24.67 20.58 -6.70
CA PHE A 116 23.32 21.15 -6.78
C PHE A 116 22.32 20.20 -6.11
N GLU A 117 21.20 20.75 -5.64
CA GLU A 117 20.00 20.00 -5.27
C GLU A 117 18.98 20.17 -6.40
N VAL A 118 18.40 19.06 -6.87
CA VAL A 118 17.31 19.09 -7.86
C VAL A 118 16.01 19.45 -7.16
N SER A 119 15.26 20.42 -7.68
CA SER A 119 13.97 20.81 -7.10
C SER A 119 12.96 19.66 -7.14
N TYR A 120 12.00 19.65 -6.21
CA TYR A 120 10.92 18.65 -6.23
C TYR A 120 9.96 18.88 -7.40
N ASP A 121 9.62 20.15 -7.66
CA ASP A 121 8.79 20.61 -8.79
C ASP A 121 9.55 20.67 -10.13
N ALA A 122 10.73 20.05 -10.20
CA ALA A 122 11.56 20.15 -11.37
C ALA A 122 10.90 19.48 -12.60
N GLN A 123 11.00 20.11 -13.77
CA GLN A 123 10.35 19.60 -14.97
C GLN A 123 11.12 18.41 -15.54
N SER A 124 10.41 17.31 -15.80
CA SER A 124 10.99 16.13 -16.44
C SER A 124 11.60 16.47 -17.81
N GLY A 125 12.69 15.79 -18.13
CA GLY A 125 13.32 15.85 -19.44
C GLY A 125 14.69 16.52 -19.44
N PRO A 126 15.21 16.81 -20.64
CA PRO A 126 16.57 17.33 -20.79
C PRO A 126 16.63 18.85 -20.55
N HIS A 127 17.59 19.24 -19.73
CA HIS A 127 17.97 20.62 -19.46
C HIS A 127 19.44 20.85 -19.83
N ASP A 128 19.70 21.96 -20.51
CA ASP A 128 21.02 22.28 -21.03
C ASP A 128 21.97 22.76 -19.91
N LEU A 129 23.20 22.26 -19.92
CA LEU A 129 24.31 22.75 -19.10
C LEU A 129 25.39 23.26 -20.04
N SER A 130 25.79 24.53 -19.90
CA SER A 130 26.77 25.12 -20.84
C SER A 130 27.75 26.02 -20.13
N LEU A 131 28.83 26.39 -20.83
CA LEU A 131 29.76 27.41 -20.35
C LEU A 131 29.61 28.69 -21.15
N SER A 132 29.50 29.81 -20.46
CA SER A 132 29.53 31.15 -21.03
C SER A 132 30.77 31.90 -20.53
N GLY A 133 31.09 33.04 -21.15
CA GLY A 133 32.18 33.90 -20.69
C GLY A 133 33.58 33.26 -20.67
N VAL A 134 33.81 32.20 -21.45
CA VAL A 134 35.05 31.41 -21.38
C VAL A 134 36.25 32.24 -21.85
N VAL A 135 37.25 32.38 -20.98
CA VAL A 135 38.55 32.98 -21.24
C VAL A 135 39.61 31.95 -20.89
N LEU A 136 40.50 31.66 -21.84
CA LEU A 136 41.64 30.77 -21.66
C LEU A 136 42.95 31.47 -22.05
N SER A 137 43.90 31.50 -21.12
CA SER A 137 45.24 32.01 -21.36
C SER A 137 46.27 30.98 -20.94
N GLY A 138 47.22 30.69 -21.81
CA GLY A 138 48.42 29.90 -21.51
C GLY A 138 49.61 30.74 -21.08
N GLY A 139 50.77 30.10 -21.02
CA GLY A 139 52.03 30.74 -20.61
C GLY A 139 52.70 31.59 -21.69
N TYR A 140 53.48 32.58 -21.25
CA TYR A 140 54.24 33.47 -22.13
C TYR A 140 55.07 32.68 -23.15
N SER A 141 54.60 32.64 -24.40
CA SER A 141 55.47 32.33 -25.53
C SER A 141 56.28 33.58 -25.88
N SER A 142 57.51 33.39 -26.39
CA SER A 142 58.39 34.49 -26.83
C SER A 142 57.83 35.35 -27.98
N THR A 143 56.61 35.07 -28.43
CA THR A 143 55.89 35.75 -29.52
C THR A 143 54.67 36.58 -29.07
N GLY A 144 54.40 36.68 -27.77
CA GLY A 144 53.29 37.47 -27.21
C GLY A 144 52.07 36.63 -26.80
N TYR A 145 51.03 37.29 -26.28
CA TYR A 145 49.76 36.68 -25.86
C TYR A 145 49.10 36.00 -27.08
N ALA A 146 49.08 34.67 -27.08
CA ALA A 146 48.22 33.92 -27.98
C ALA A 146 46.90 33.68 -27.25
N GLU A 147 45.81 34.22 -27.79
CA GLU A 147 44.47 33.76 -27.44
C GLU A 147 44.41 32.27 -27.85
N PHE A 148 44.12 31.40 -26.89
CA PHE A 148 44.12 29.96 -27.15
C PHE A 148 42.80 29.57 -27.81
N ASP A 149 42.88 28.82 -28.90
CA ASP A 149 41.71 28.18 -29.46
C ASP A 149 41.18 27.15 -28.45
N PHE A 150 39.89 27.27 -28.14
CA PHE A 150 39.18 26.32 -27.30
C PHE A 150 37.84 25.94 -27.92
N THR A 151 37.30 24.82 -27.48
CA THR A 151 35.90 24.44 -27.71
C THR A 151 35.25 24.05 -26.39
N VAL A 152 33.95 24.28 -26.29
CA VAL A 152 33.12 23.80 -25.20
C VAL A 152 32.25 22.66 -25.73
N THR A 153 32.24 21.55 -25.01
CA THR A 153 31.24 20.49 -25.16
C THR A 153 30.25 20.65 -24.02
N ASP A 154 29.04 21.09 -24.37
CA ASP A 154 27.95 21.27 -23.42
C ASP A 154 27.49 19.94 -22.85
N GLY A 155 26.95 20.00 -21.63
CA GLY A 155 26.37 18.88 -20.92
C GLY A 155 24.85 18.93 -20.95
N THR A 156 24.22 17.86 -20.48
CA THR A 156 22.77 17.80 -20.31
C THR A 156 22.45 17.17 -18.96
N LEU A 157 21.63 17.84 -18.17
CA LEU A 157 20.95 17.23 -17.03
C LEU A 157 19.63 16.67 -17.53
N THR A 158 19.39 15.38 -17.38
CA THR A 158 18.06 14.79 -17.65
C THR A 158 17.38 14.52 -16.31
N ILE A 159 16.29 15.22 -16.04
CA ILE A 159 15.48 14.96 -14.84
C ILE A 159 14.51 13.83 -15.19
N SER A 160 14.41 12.83 -14.31
CA SER A 160 13.44 11.73 -14.45
C SER A 160 12.00 12.22 -14.25
N GLU A 161 11.01 11.34 -14.19
CA GLU A 161 9.66 11.76 -13.73
C GLU A 161 9.80 12.44 -12.35
N PRO A 162 9.21 13.63 -12.16
CA PRO A 162 9.27 14.34 -10.89
C PRO A 162 8.39 13.68 -9.85
N ASP A 163 8.82 13.81 -8.60
CA ASP A 163 8.02 13.58 -7.40
C ASP A 163 7.40 14.94 -7.05
N ILE A 164 6.14 15.13 -7.45
CA ILE A 164 5.53 16.47 -7.48
C ILE A 164 5.19 16.98 -6.08
N ASP A 165 4.87 16.10 -5.13
CA ASP A 165 4.53 16.46 -3.76
C ASP A 165 5.64 16.26 -2.71
N GLY A 166 6.70 15.54 -3.08
CA GLY A 166 7.92 15.39 -2.30
C GLY A 166 7.84 14.32 -1.21
N ASP A 167 6.95 13.34 -1.33
CA ASP A 167 6.85 12.23 -0.38
C ASP A 167 7.83 11.07 -0.66
N GLY A 168 8.51 11.11 -1.81
CA GLY A 168 9.50 10.13 -2.24
C GLY A 168 8.95 9.03 -3.14
N PHE A 169 7.67 9.06 -3.50
CA PHE A 169 7.03 8.18 -4.47
C PHE A 169 6.80 8.91 -5.80
N ILE A 170 6.67 8.14 -6.88
CA ILE A 170 6.41 8.67 -8.23
C ILE A 170 5.48 7.72 -8.99
N PRO A 171 4.73 8.21 -10.00
CA PRO A 171 3.94 7.36 -10.87
C PRO A 171 4.77 6.29 -11.60
N PRO A 172 4.23 5.07 -11.82
CA PRO A 172 2.87 4.63 -11.52
C PRO A 172 2.72 4.01 -10.12
N LEU A 173 3.75 4.12 -9.27
CA LEU A 173 3.70 3.57 -7.91
C LEU A 173 2.90 4.49 -6.98
N ASP A 174 2.97 5.79 -7.24
CA ASP A 174 2.08 6.80 -6.67
C ASP A 174 0.83 6.99 -7.54
N CYS A 175 -0.34 6.84 -6.95
CA CYS A 175 -1.64 6.99 -7.59
C CYS A 175 -2.15 8.45 -7.60
N ASP A 176 -1.62 9.33 -6.76
CA ASP A 176 -1.85 10.78 -6.77
C ASP A 176 -0.59 11.57 -6.35
N ASP A 177 0.38 11.64 -7.27
CA ASP A 177 1.67 12.39 -7.17
C ASP A 177 1.53 13.89 -6.84
N GLY A 178 0.30 14.42 -6.76
CA GLY A 178 0.02 15.78 -6.30
C GLY A 178 -0.32 15.89 -4.81
N ASN A 179 -0.34 14.77 -4.06
CA ASN A 179 -0.80 14.70 -2.69
C ASN A 179 0.06 13.76 -1.82
N PRO A 180 0.92 14.30 -0.93
CA PRO A 180 1.93 13.52 -0.20
C PRO A 180 1.34 12.62 0.91
N ASP A 181 0.02 12.67 1.10
CA ASP A 181 -0.73 11.80 2.01
C ASP A 181 -1.32 10.56 1.27
N ILE A 182 -1.18 10.47 -0.06
CA ILE A 182 -1.62 9.34 -0.91
C ILE A 182 -0.39 8.71 -1.56
N ASN A 183 0.06 7.57 -1.05
CA ASN A 183 1.25 6.85 -1.55
C ASN A 183 1.32 5.43 -0.97
N PRO A 184 2.17 4.54 -1.51
CA PRO A 184 2.31 3.15 -1.02
C PRO A 184 2.60 2.93 0.47
N ASP A 185 3.11 3.94 1.17
CA ASP A 185 3.42 3.86 2.59
C ASP A 185 2.32 4.48 3.47
N ALA A 186 1.26 5.04 2.87
CA ALA A 186 0.11 5.59 3.58
C ALA A 186 -0.71 4.50 4.29
N GLU A 187 -1.42 4.90 5.35
CA GLU A 187 -2.39 4.04 6.04
C GLU A 187 -3.76 4.22 5.41
N GLU A 188 -4.44 3.11 5.12
CA GLU A 188 -5.76 3.11 4.51
C GLU A 188 -6.85 3.55 5.50
N ILE A 189 -7.72 4.46 5.06
CA ILE A 189 -8.88 4.97 5.80
C ILE A 189 -10.14 4.52 5.07
N TRP A 190 -10.58 3.32 5.42
CA TRP A 190 -11.77 2.69 4.87
C TRP A 190 -13.02 3.60 4.89
N TYR A 191 -13.78 3.51 3.80
CA TYR A 191 -15.06 4.17 3.53
C TYR A 191 -14.98 5.69 3.35
N ASP A 192 -13.81 6.24 3.03
CA ASP A 192 -13.64 7.66 2.71
C ASP A 192 -13.68 7.98 1.20
N GLY A 193 -13.64 6.94 0.38
CA GLY A 193 -13.71 6.95 -1.08
C GLY A 193 -12.35 7.03 -1.79
N THR A 194 -11.23 6.89 -1.09
CA THR A 194 -9.88 7.03 -1.66
C THR A 194 -9.03 5.82 -1.33
N ASP A 195 -8.27 5.30 -2.30
CA ASP A 195 -7.18 4.34 -2.05
C ASP A 195 -5.94 5.15 -1.66
N GLN A 196 -5.71 5.38 -0.36
CA GLN A 196 -4.59 6.24 0.04
C GLN A 196 -3.26 5.50 -0.06
N ASN A 197 -3.27 4.17 0.10
CA ASN A 197 -2.06 3.37 0.07
C ASN A 197 -1.68 2.86 -1.34
N CYS A 198 -2.43 3.26 -2.37
CA CYS A 198 -2.23 2.91 -3.78
C CYS A 198 -2.10 1.40 -4.04
N ASP A 199 -2.73 0.54 -3.23
CA ASP A 199 -2.65 -0.92 -3.38
C ASP A 199 -3.72 -1.50 -4.31
N SER A 200 -4.61 -0.63 -4.81
CA SER A 200 -5.69 -0.94 -5.74
C SER A 200 -6.83 -1.80 -5.17
N TYR A 201 -7.01 -1.86 -3.84
CA TYR A 201 -8.24 -2.38 -3.24
C TYR A 201 -9.37 -1.35 -3.25
N ASP A 202 -10.60 -1.80 -3.43
CA ASP A 202 -11.78 -0.94 -3.38
C ASP A 202 -12.03 -0.55 -1.91
N ASP A 203 -11.99 0.74 -1.59
CA ASP A 203 -12.20 1.33 -0.25
C ASP A 203 -13.53 0.93 0.42
N TYR A 204 -14.46 0.35 -0.33
CA TYR A 204 -15.74 -0.14 0.18
C TYR A 204 -15.82 -1.67 0.35
N ASP A 205 -14.71 -2.40 0.15
CA ASP A 205 -14.56 -3.86 0.27
C ASP A 205 -13.37 -4.17 1.21
N GLN A 206 -13.57 -3.92 2.51
CA GLN A 206 -12.48 -3.92 3.48
C GLN A 206 -11.85 -5.31 3.73
N ASP A 207 -12.65 -6.37 3.62
CA ASP A 207 -12.16 -7.75 3.80
C ASP A 207 -11.71 -8.43 2.50
N GLY A 208 -12.05 -7.84 1.34
CA GLY A 208 -11.59 -8.27 0.02
C GLY A 208 -12.29 -9.51 -0.53
N ASP A 209 -13.52 -9.79 -0.11
CA ASP A 209 -14.32 -10.90 -0.66
C ASP A 209 -15.01 -10.57 -1.99
N GLY A 210 -15.01 -9.29 -2.37
CA GLY A 210 -15.55 -8.80 -3.63
C GLY A 210 -17.05 -8.47 -3.59
N PHE A 211 -17.64 -8.33 -2.41
CA PHE A 211 -18.95 -7.76 -2.17
C PHE A 211 -18.82 -6.47 -1.37
N VAL A 212 -19.85 -5.64 -1.39
CA VAL A 212 -19.90 -4.41 -0.58
C VAL A 212 -21.23 -4.32 0.13
N ALA A 213 -21.24 -3.61 1.25
CA ALA A 213 -22.48 -3.28 1.93
C ALA A 213 -23.47 -2.58 0.97
N THR A 214 -24.77 -2.84 1.11
CA THR A 214 -25.83 -2.27 0.22
C THR A 214 -25.79 -0.74 0.15
N VAL A 215 -25.33 -0.09 1.22
CA VAL A 215 -25.20 1.38 1.30
C VAL A 215 -24.05 1.93 0.45
N HIS A 216 -23.05 1.11 0.12
CA HIS A 216 -21.87 1.46 -0.67
C HIS A 216 -21.95 0.99 -2.12
N ALA A 217 -23.03 0.30 -2.50
CA ALA A 217 -23.25 -0.21 -3.84
C ALA A 217 -23.08 0.87 -4.93
N GLY A 218 -22.10 0.66 -5.82
CA GLY A 218 -21.82 1.56 -6.93
C GLY A 218 -21.06 2.83 -6.58
N LEU A 219 -20.57 2.97 -5.35
CA LEU A 219 -19.58 3.99 -5.00
C LEU A 219 -18.22 3.60 -5.57
N SER A 220 -17.51 4.55 -6.15
CA SER A 220 -16.18 4.34 -6.71
C SER A 220 -15.11 4.82 -5.74
N THR A 221 -14.01 4.09 -5.66
CA THR A 221 -12.77 4.50 -5.00
C THR A 221 -11.90 5.30 -5.96
N ASP A 222 -11.53 6.52 -5.56
CA ASP A 222 -10.51 7.34 -6.20
C ASP A 222 -9.15 6.62 -6.07
N GLY A 223 -8.38 6.53 -7.17
CA GLY A 223 -7.13 5.74 -7.21
C GLY A 223 -7.29 4.33 -7.80
N VAL A 224 -8.50 3.77 -7.82
CA VAL A 224 -8.75 2.39 -8.28
C VAL A 224 -9.51 2.38 -9.62
N GLU A 225 -8.82 2.03 -10.71
CA GLU A 225 -9.47 1.97 -12.02
C GLU A 225 -10.52 0.84 -12.08
N GLY A 226 -11.79 1.22 -12.21
CA GLY A 226 -12.89 0.27 -12.38
C GLY A 226 -13.61 -0.13 -11.08
N SER A 227 -13.31 0.56 -9.98
CA SER A 227 -14.07 0.48 -8.72
C SER A 227 -15.55 0.86 -8.90
N GLY A 228 -16.35 0.50 -7.89
CA GLY A 228 -17.80 0.74 -7.90
C GLY A 228 -18.59 -0.17 -8.84
N MET A 229 -18.02 -1.33 -9.18
CA MET A 229 -18.72 -2.39 -9.91
C MET A 229 -18.99 -3.64 -9.06
N LEU A 230 -18.58 -3.63 -7.79
CA LEU A 230 -18.79 -4.76 -6.89
C LEU A 230 -20.29 -4.97 -6.61
N PRO A 231 -20.75 -6.24 -6.54
CA PRO A 231 -22.10 -6.58 -6.12
C PRO A 231 -22.38 -6.16 -4.68
N ASP A 232 -23.64 -5.86 -4.39
CA ASP A 232 -24.10 -5.50 -3.05
C ASP A 232 -24.55 -6.72 -2.24
N GLY A 233 -24.79 -6.49 -0.95
CA GLY A 233 -25.46 -7.44 -0.06
C GLY A 233 -24.57 -8.02 1.02
N ASP A 234 -23.33 -7.56 1.11
CA ASP A 234 -22.47 -7.87 2.25
C ASP A 234 -23.11 -7.32 3.55
N CYS A 235 -23.18 -8.20 4.54
CA CYS A 235 -23.73 -7.95 5.85
C CYS A 235 -22.64 -7.68 6.91
N ASN A 236 -21.37 -7.99 6.62
CA ASN A 236 -20.22 -7.71 7.47
C ASN A 236 -18.91 -7.56 6.67
N ASP A 237 -18.64 -6.33 6.25
CA ASP A 237 -17.46 -5.88 5.48
C ASP A 237 -16.10 -6.06 6.19
N GLU A 238 -16.09 -6.49 7.46
CA GLU A 238 -14.86 -6.83 8.20
C GLU A 238 -14.55 -8.34 8.18
N ASP A 239 -15.41 -9.17 7.58
CA ASP A 239 -15.30 -10.64 7.57
C ASP A 239 -15.59 -11.27 6.21
N SER A 240 -14.51 -11.60 5.49
CA SER A 240 -14.54 -12.26 4.15
C SER A 240 -15.27 -13.61 4.07
N GLY A 241 -15.77 -14.13 5.20
CA GLY A 241 -16.65 -15.29 5.26
C GLY A 241 -18.15 -14.98 5.16
N SER A 242 -18.52 -13.70 5.28
CA SER A 242 -19.90 -13.22 5.46
C SER A 242 -20.35 -12.44 4.21
N TYR A 243 -20.85 -13.12 3.18
CA TYR A 243 -21.27 -12.49 1.92
C TYR A 243 -22.45 -13.20 1.26
N PRO A 244 -23.15 -12.56 0.31
CA PRO A 244 -24.26 -13.17 -0.41
C PRO A 244 -23.94 -14.55 -0.97
N ASN A 245 -24.67 -15.58 -0.50
CA ASN A 245 -24.53 -16.99 -0.89
C ASN A 245 -23.22 -17.65 -0.42
N ALA A 246 -22.56 -17.16 0.63
CA ALA A 246 -21.47 -17.88 1.27
C ALA A 246 -21.95 -19.24 1.83
N PRO A 247 -21.03 -20.17 2.16
CA PRO A 247 -21.41 -21.38 2.89
C PRO A 247 -21.81 -21.06 4.33
N ASP A 248 -23.06 -21.31 4.68
CA ASP A 248 -23.59 -21.07 6.02
C ASP A 248 -23.71 -22.34 6.88
N VAL A 249 -23.41 -22.23 8.17
CA VAL A 249 -23.39 -23.35 9.12
C VAL A 249 -24.35 -23.10 10.27
N TRP A 250 -25.52 -23.73 10.17
CA TRP A 250 -26.55 -23.71 11.21
C TRP A 250 -26.02 -23.90 12.64
N TYR A 251 -26.51 -23.04 13.53
CA TYR A 251 -26.29 -22.98 14.98
C TYR A 251 -24.87 -22.57 15.43
N ASP A 252 -24.09 -21.91 14.58
CA ASP A 252 -22.84 -21.26 14.99
C ASP A 252 -23.01 -19.78 15.40
N GLY A 253 -24.20 -19.23 15.17
CA GLY A 253 -24.68 -17.92 15.55
C GLY A 253 -24.43 -16.83 14.53
N VAL A 254 -23.99 -17.16 13.30
CA VAL A 254 -23.63 -16.19 12.26
C VAL A 254 -24.41 -16.47 10.98
N ASP A 255 -25.13 -15.47 10.46
CA ASP A 255 -25.63 -15.52 9.08
C ASP A 255 -24.47 -15.21 8.14
N SER A 256 -23.79 -16.26 7.67
CA SER A 256 -22.62 -16.11 6.80
C SER A 256 -23.02 -15.81 5.35
N ASP A 257 -24.22 -16.21 4.92
CA ASP A 257 -24.65 -16.06 3.53
C ASP A 257 -25.47 -14.80 3.24
N CYS A 258 -25.65 -13.98 4.28
CA CYS A 258 -26.32 -12.69 4.30
C CYS A 258 -27.76 -12.76 3.75
N ASP A 259 -28.46 -13.88 3.95
CA ASP A 259 -29.81 -14.05 3.44
C ASP A 259 -30.90 -13.59 4.43
N GLY A 260 -30.49 -13.22 5.65
CA GLY A 260 -31.31 -12.63 6.70
C GLY A 260 -32.12 -13.65 7.51
N ARG A 261 -31.80 -14.95 7.42
CA ARG A 261 -32.41 -15.99 8.26
C ARG A 261 -31.79 -16.00 9.64
N ASP A 262 -32.62 -16.28 10.64
CA ASP A 262 -32.11 -16.51 12.00
C ASP A 262 -31.44 -17.90 12.03
N ASP A 263 -30.15 -17.95 12.37
CA ASP A 263 -29.31 -19.17 12.37
C ASP A 263 -29.81 -20.26 13.35
N TYR A 264 -30.79 -19.94 14.19
CA TYR A 264 -31.44 -20.87 15.10
C TYR A 264 -32.85 -21.33 14.67
N ASP A 265 -33.32 -20.94 13.47
CA ASP A 265 -34.64 -21.26 12.89
C ASP A 265 -34.47 -21.86 11.47
N GLN A 266 -34.08 -23.13 11.38
CA GLN A 266 -33.67 -23.74 10.12
C GLN A 266 -34.81 -24.00 9.14
N ASP A 267 -36.03 -24.22 9.62
CA ASP A 267 -37.21 -24.47 8.79
C ASP A 267 -38.07 -23.23 8.52
N GLU A 268 -37.68 -22.08 9.08
CA GLU A 268 -38.29 -20.76 8.89
C GLU A 268 -39.75 -20.69 9.35
N ASP A 269 -40.12 -21.44 10.38
CA ASP A 269 -41.47 -21.42 10.95
C ASP A 269 -41.69 -20.27 11.97
N GLY A 270 -40.61 -19.58 12.33
CA GLY A 270 -40.61 -18.46 13.25
C GLY A 270 -40.55 -18.86 14.73
N TYR A 271 -40.21 -20.10 15.05
CA TYR A 271 -39.95 -20.60 16.39
C TYR A 271 -38.54 -21.18 16.46
N VAL A 272 -37.91 -21.03 17.63
CA VAL A 272 -36.60 -21.63 17.90
C VAL A 272 -36.73 -22.68 19.00
N SER A 273 -35.77 -23.59 19.08
CA SER A 273 -35.70 -24.50 20.21
C SER A 273 -35.60 -23.73 21.55
N GLN A 274 -36.06 -24.35 22.64
CA GLN A 274 -35.98 -23.72 23.97
C GLN A 274 -34.52 -23.43 24.40
N GLU A 275 -33.53 -24.11 23.80
CA GLU A 275 -32.10 -23.88 24.04
C GLU A 275 -31.61 -22.55 23.46
N TYR A 276 -32.15 -22.15 22.30
CA TYR A 276 -31.72 -20.96 21.56
C TYR A 276 -32.61 -19.74 21.77
N PHE A 277 -33.65 -19.86 22.61
CA PHE A 277 -34.54 -18.75 22.94
C PHE A 277 -33.78 -17.48 23.40
N GLY A 278 -33.94 -16.40 22.62
CA GLY A 278 -33.35 -15.10 22.90
C GLY A 278 -31.89 -14.95 22.49
N LEU A 279 -31.32 -15.93 21.77
CA LEU A 279 -30.02 -15.77 21.12
C LEU A 279 -30.21 -15.00 19.82
N ALA A 280 -29.38 -13.98 19.62
CA ALA A 280 -29.33 -13.24 18.36
C ALA A 280 -28.34 -13.93 17.41
N THR A 281 -28.64 -13.81 16.13
CA THR A 281 -27.80 -14.20 15.01
C THR A 281 -27.02 -12.98 14.54
N GLU A 282 -25.69 -13.09 14.50
CA GLU A 282 -24.79 -12.08 13.94
C GLU A 282 -25.15 -11.86 12.47
N ASN A 283 -24.97 -10.62 11.97
CA ASN A 283 -25.37 -10.18 10.63
C ASN A 283 -26.89 -10.10 10.35
N VAL A 284 -27.75 -10.47 11.30
CA VAL A 284 -29.22 -10.38 11.16
C VAL A 284 -29.79 -9.32 12.09
N ASP A 285 -30.06 -8.14 11.55
CA ASP A 285 -30.65 -7.03 12.29
C ASP A 285 -32.03 -7.39 12.87
N GLY A 286 -32.11 -7.40 14.20
CA GLY A 286 -33.36 -7.70 14.90
C GLY A 286 -33.67 -9.18 15.07
N SER A 287 -32.67 -10.06 14.94
CA SER A 287 -32.73 -11.46 15.38
C SER A 287 -32.85 -11.61 16.90
N GLY A 288 -33.10 -12.84 17.36
CA GLY A 288 -33.16 -13.17 18.80
C GLY A 288 -34.43 -12.75 19.52
N PHE A 289 -35.50 -12.49 18.78
CA PHE A 289 -36.85 -12.28 19.33
C PHE A 289 -37.82 -13.44 19.04
N LEU A 290 -37.36 -14.48 18.33
CA LEU A 290 -38.20 -15.61 18.01
C LEU A 290 -38.67 -16.34 19.30
N PRO A 291 -39.96 -16.72 19.38
CA PRO A 291 -40.47 -17.51 20.48
C PRO A 291 -39.78 -18.88 20.56
N GLY A 292 -39.47 -19.31 21.77
CA GLY A 292 -38.93 -20.65 22.00
C GLY A 292 -40.01 -21.72 22.04
N GLY A 293 -39.57 -22.99 22.02
CA GLY A 293 -40.44 -24.15 22.25
C GLY A 293 -40.71 -24.99 21.02
N ASP A 294 -40.03 -24.71 19.91
CA ASP A 294 -39.97 -25.64 18.80
C ASP A 294 -39.34 -26.97 19.27
N CYS A 295 -40.03 -28.06 18.94
CA CYS A 295 -39.67 -29.42 19.31
C CYS A 295 -39.10 -30.22 18.13
N ALA A 296 -39.07 -29.66 16.93
CA ALA A 296 -38.45 -30.24 15.75
C ALA A 296 -38.07 -29.22 14.67
N ASP A 297 -37.00 -28.47 14.92
CA ASP A 297 -36.33 -27.44 14.08
C ASP A 297 -36.18 -27.68 12.56
N LEU A 298 -36.36 -28.91 12.08
CA LEU A 298 -36.29 -29.24 10.65
C LEU A 298 -37.68 -29.48 10.03
N ASP A 299 -38.74 -29.26 10.79
CA ASP A 299 -40.11 -29.63 10.50
C ASP A 299 -41.07 -28.48 10.86
N PRO A 300 -41.40 -27.61 9.89
CA PRO A 300 -42.12 -26.37 10.14
C PRO A 300 -43.59 -26.58 10.53
N ASP A 301 -44.06 -27.84 10.49
CA ASP A 301 -45.38 -28.26 10.96
C ASP A 301 -45.33 -28.73 12.43
N ARG A 302 -44.22 -28.51 13.17
CA ARG A 302 -44.02 -29.00 14.54
C ARG A 302 -43.47 -27.95 15.50
N ASN A 303 -44.27 -26.93 15.77
CA ASN A 303 -43.99 -25.83 16.69
C ASN A 303 -45.23 -25.40 17.51
N PRO A 304 -45.07 -24.59 18.58
CA PRO A 304 -46.17 -24.11 19.41
C PRO A 304 -47.29 -23.32 18.71
N GLY A 305 -47.07 -22.88 17.47
CA GLY A 305 -48.05 -22.17 16.65
C GLY A 305 -48.96 -23.07 15.82
N VAL A 306 -48.64 -24.37 15.70
CA VAL A 306 -49.37 -25.32 14.85
C VAL A 306 -50.57 -25.95 15.58
N GLU A 307 -51.60 -26.33 14.82
CA GLU A 307 -52.75 -27.08 15.34
C GLU A 307 -52.47 -28.59 15.31
N GLU A 308 -52.84 -29.26 16.39
CA GLU A 308 -52.62 -30.70 16.56
C GLU A 308 -53.46 -31.57 15.60
N ILE A 309 -52.81 -32.55 14.97
CA ILE A 309 -53.45 -33.57 14.14
C ILE A 309 -53.73 -34.79 15.01
N LEU A 310 -55.00 -35.01 15.30
CA LEU A 310 -55.41 -36.05 16.23
C LEU A 310 -55.03 -37.48 15.78
N ASP A 311 -54.59 -38.28 16.74
CA ASP A 311 -54.31 -39.72 16.63
C ASP A 311 -53.24 -40.09 15.59
N ASP A 312 -52.32 -39.20 15.24
CA ASP A 312 -51.26 -39.48 14.27
C ASP A 312 -49.92 -39.88 14.92
N GLY A 313 -49.80 -39.76 16.25
CA GLY A 313 -48.62 -40.16 17.00
C GLY A 313 -47.54 -39.09 17.10
N ILE A 314 -47.79 -37.87 16.60
CA ILE A 314 -46.85 -36.76 16.56
C ILE A 314 -47.46 -35.60 17.34
N ASP A 315 -46.70 -35.04 18.28
CA ASP A 315 -47.03 -33.77 18.94
C ASP A 315 -46.59 -32.65 17.99
N GLN A 316 -47.55 -32.03 17.28
CA GLN A 316 -47.29 -30.93 16.34
C GLN A 316 -47.23 -29.58 17.05
N ASN A 317 -48.06 -29.37 18.06
CA ASN A 317 -48.11 -28.10 18.76
C ASN A 317 -47.09 -27.98 19.91
N CYS A 318 -46.24 -28.99 20.10
CA CYS A 318 -45.21 -29.09 21.12
C CYS A 318 -45.73 -28.82 22.55
N ASP A 319 -46.99 -29.14 22.84
CA ASP A 319 -47.59 -28.98 24.18
C ASP A 319 -47.27 -30.16 25.13
N GLY A 320 -46.58 -31.18 24.60
CA GLY A 320 -46.09 -32.35 25.32
C GLY A 320 -47.00 -33.56 25.23
N VAL A 321 -48.12 -33.49 24.48
CA VAL A 321 -49.03 -34.63 24.25
C VAL A 321 -49.54 -34.69 22.81
N ASP A 322 -49.52 -35.89 22.21
CA ASP A 322 -50.33 -36.18 21.01
C ASP A 322 -51.81 -36.24 21.40
N GLN A 323 -52.63 -35.33 20.86
CA GLN A 323 -54.04 -35.29 21.22
C GLN A 323 -54.81 -36.43 20.55
N VAL A 324 -55.47 -37.24 21.37
CA VAL A 324 -56.34 -38.32 20.86
C VAL A 324 -57.73 -37.80 20.56
N SER A 325 -58.36 -38.29 19.49
CA SER A 325 -59.77 -37.99 19.27
C SER A 325 -60.60 -38.60 20.40
N ASP A 326 -61.41 -37.77 21.05
CA ASP A 326 -62.46 -38.28 21.92
C ASP A 326 -63.48 -38.98 21.01
N PHE A 327 -63.31 -40.29 20.85
CA PHE A 327 -64.36 -41.15 20.32
C PHE A 327 -65.56 -41.02 21.27
N ALA A 328 -66.42 -40.05 21.01
CA ALA A 328 -67.80 -40.01 21.48
C ALA A 328 -68.57 -41.18 20.82
N GLY A 329 -68.21 -42.39 21.25
CA GLY A 329 -68.98 -43.62 21.19
C GLY A 329 -69.34 -44.10 22.61
N ASP A 330 -69.07 -43.29 23.63
CA ASP A 330 -69.80 -43.31 24.90
C ASP A 330 -71.05 -42.43 24.70
N ASP A 331 -72.11 -43.11 24.30
CA ASP A 331 -73.49 -42.70 24.51
C ASP A 331 -73.85 -43.01 25.97
N ILE A 332 -73.36 -42.25 26.94
CA ILE A 332 -74.00 -42.11 28.24
C ILE A 332 -74.66 -40.73 28.27
N LEU A 333 -75.80 -40.67 27.56
CA LEU A 333 -76.85 -39.70 27.87
C LEU A 333 -77.20 -39.80 29.37
N ASP A 334 -77.35 -38.62 29.97
CA ASP A 334 -78.05 -38.37 31.23
C ASP A 334 -79.19 -39.38 31.48
N GLU A 335 -79.18 -40.06 32.62
CA GLU A 335 -80.29 -40.00 33.58
C GLU A 335 -80.02 -40.80 34.88
N GLU A 336 -80.14 -40.06 35.98
CA GLU A 336 -80.48 -40.48 37.35
C GLU A 336 -79.39 -41.03 38.28
N ASN A 337 -78.95 -40.12 39.17
CA ASN A 337 -79.09 -40.26 40.63
C ASN A 337 -78.34 -41.43 41.28
N ASP A 338 -77.17 -41.14 41.83
CA ASP A 338 -76.94 -41.41 43.26
C ASP A 338 -75.83 -40.52 43.83
N LEU A 339 -76.23 -39.78 44.86
CA LEU A 339 -75.38 -39.13 45.83
C LEU A 339 -74.50 -40.20 46.51
N GLU A 340 -73.21 -39.92 46.70
CA GLU A 340 -72.61 -39.85 48.04
C GLU A 340 -71.14 -39.37 47.99
N GLU A 341 -70.92 -38.34 48.80
CA GLU A 341 -69.71 -37.90 49.52
C GLU A 341 -68.45 -38.79 49.42
N GLU A 342 -67.31 -38.21 49.03
CA GLU A 342 -66.27 -37.80 49.98
C GLU A 342 -65.10 -37.10 49.28
N GLU A 343 -64.64 -36.02 49.90
CA GLU A 343 -63.53 -35.16 49.52
C GLU A 343 -62.25 -35.60 50.26
N VAL A 344 -61.08 -35.39 49.64
CA VAL A 344 -59.71 -35.28 50.22
C VAL A 344 -59.07 -36.61 50.74
N VAL A 345 -57.80 -37.01 50.53
CA VAL A 345 -56.50 -36.28 50.54
C VAL A 345 -55.36 -37.12 49.92
N LYS A 346 -54.60 -36.49 49.02
CA LYS A 346 -53.14 -36.49 48.72
C LYS A 346 -52.22 -37.74 48.80
N GLU A 347 -51.38 -37.74 47.75
CA GLU A 347 -49.90 -37.80 47.68
C GLU A 347 -49.16 -39.13 47.42
N ALA A 348 -48.28 -39.01 46.40
CA ALA A 348 -46.95 -39.59 46.19
C ALA A 348 -46.80 -40.97 45.51
N GLY A 349 -46.51 -40.90 44.20
CA GLY A 349 -45.18 -41.23 43.64
C GLY A 349 -44.85 -42.68 43.26
N CYS A 350 -44.49 -42.90 41.98
CA CYS A 350 -43.43 -43.80 41.46
C CYS A 350 -43.34 -43.59 39.92
N ALA A 351 -42.25 -43.13 39.30
CA ALA A 351 -40.85 -43.60 39.20
C ALA A 351 -40.57 -44.52 37.99
N HIS A 352 -39.76 -44.04 37.04
CA HIS A 352 -38.81 -44.84 36.23
C HIS A 352 -37.79 -43.88 35.58
N GLN A 353 -36.54 -43.74 36.03
CA GLN A 353 -35.33 -44.60 35.97
C GLN A 353 -34.69 -44.72 34.58
N ASP A 354 -33.72 -43.83 34.33
CA ASP A 354 -32.64 -44.00 33.35
C ASP A 354 -31.49 -44.85 33.88
N SER A 355 -30.77 -45.46 32.93
CA SER A 355 -29.76 -46.47 33.16
C SER A 355 -28.46 -46.18 32.39
N HIS A 356 -27.33 -46.49 33.06
CA HIS A 356 -26.01 -46.88 32.51
C HIS A 356 -25.16 -45.80 31.81
N LYS A 357 -23.81 -45.75 31.87
CA LYS A 357 -22.68 -46.68 32.13
C LYS A 357 -21.40 -45.78 32.21
N GLU A 358 -20.34 -46.00 32.98
CA GLU A 358 -19.15 -46.88 32.87
C GLU A 358 -18.26 -46.56 34.12
N GLY A 359 -17.24 -47.28 34.59
CA GLY A 359 -16.35 -48.30 34.05
C GLY A 359 -15.46 -48.88 35.18
N GLY A 360 -14.58 -49.81 34.82
CA GLY A 360 -14.05 -50.87 35.67
C GLY A 360 -12.84 -50.59 36.58
N LEU A 361 -12.67 -51.53 37.53
CA LEU A 361 -11.49 -51.77 38.37
C LEU A 361 -10.26 -52.21 37.55
N ILE A 362 -9.04 -52.03 38.11
CA ILE A 362 -8.12 -53.12 38.54
C ILE A 362 -6.73 -52.62 39.05
N TRP A 363 -6.39 -53.07 40.26
CA TRP A 363 -5.09 -53.46 40.88
C TRP A 363 -4.04 -52.47 41.48
N LEU A 364 -3.92 -52.61 42.82
CA LEU A 364 -2.74 -52.71 43.72
C LEU A 364 -1.31 -52.54 43.14
N SER A 365 -0.47 -51.71 43.79
CA SER A 365 0.74 -52.11 44.56
C SER A 365 1.61 -50.91 45.04
N PHE A 366 1.87 -50.87 46.36
CA PHE A 366 3.11 -50.61 47.11
C PHE A 366 4.21 -49.57 46.73
N PHE A 367 4.81 -49.04 47.83
CA PHE A 367 6.05 -48.22 48.00
C PHE A 367 5.97 -46.75 47.57
N GLY A 368 6.46 -45.73 48.30
CA GLY A 368 7.27 -45.64 49.52
C GLY A 368 8.04 -44.30 49.51
N ALA A 369 8.22 -43.68 50.68
CA ALA A 369 9.21 -42.64 51.04
C ALA A 369 9.21 -41.31 50.24
N ALA A 370 8.86 -40.16 50.82
CA ALA A 370 9.62 -39.32 51.76
C ALA A 370 10.25 -38.08 51.09
N ILE A 371 10.37 -37.01 51.89
CA ILE A 371 11.33 -35.87 51.80
C ILE A 371 10.72 -34.49 51.41
N LEU A 372 10.47 -33.72 52.49
CA LEU A 372 10.91 -32.34 52.80
C LEU A 372 10.66 -31.13 51.87
N TRP A 373 10.16 -30.08 52.57
CA TRP A 373 10.49 -28.63 52.45
C TRP A 373 9.98 -27.89 51.20
N PHE A 374 9.56 -26.62 51.22
CA PHE A 374 9.75 -25.56 52.21
C PHE A 374 8.65 -24.49 52.16
N ARG A 375 8.59 -23.75 53.26
CA ARG A 375 7.71 -22.63 53.60
C ARG A 375 8.33 -21.31 53.12
N ARG A 376 7.53 -20.40 52.54
CA ARG A 376 7.65 -18.92 52.52
C ARG A 376 6.70 -18.40 51.44
N ARG A 377 5.97 -17.30 51.59
CA ARG A 377 5.78 -16.36 52.68
C ARG A 377 4.48 -15.63 52.39
#